data_AF-A0A927BUY0-F1
#
_entry.id   AF-A0A927BUY0-F1
#
_cell.length_a   1.000
_cell.length_b   1.000
_cell.length_c   1.000
_cell.angle_alpha   90.00
_cell.angle_beta   90.00
_cell.angle_gamma   90.00
#
_symmetry.space_group_name_H-M   'P 1'
#
loop_
_entity.id
_entity.type
_entity.pdbx_description
1 polymer ?
#
loop_
_entity_poly.entity_id
_entity_poly.type
_entity_poly.pdbx_seq_one_letter_code
_entity_poly.pdbx_strand_id
1 'polypeptide(L)'
;MLLEQITKPEDLKKFTTQELEQLAAEIRSFLIEKLSETGGHLAPNLGVVELTVVLHYLYNSPQDKFVFDVGHQSYVHKMLTGRMDKFDTLRKYKGLCGFVKRSESEHDVWEAGHSSTSLSAAMGMALARDLKGETNKVVAIIGDGALTGGMALEALNHIGHEKRNMVVVLNDNEMSIAPNVGAIHNYLGKMRSAKNYQKVKDEVHQLLSKIPAIGGKITKTAEWLKDSLKYMVVSGVLFEELGLTYLGPVDGHDIGKLMEAFQQADKVGGPVLVHVLSTKGKGYAPAESDSHKWHGITPYKIESGQVLKAVGPPMYTEVFGNALIELAEQDERIVAVTPAMPGGSGIIKFGERFPGRMFDVGIAEQHAATLCAALAVEGLKPVFAVYSTFLQRAYDQVVHDICRQNLNVVFAIDRAGFVGPDGETHHGVFDVPFLRHIPNIVIMMPKDENEMRDMMKTALAYNDGPIAVRYPRVTGRGVALNPEMQTIPIGSWEELQSGESAAIVTLGPMIEVAEEAAALLKREGLSVRLVNARFIKPLDEEMLMRLASENGRILVLEEGAVSGGLGSAVLEFYAERGVQDVQVKCIGIPDRFIEHGSIQEQRAETGLTSEAVASEIMRMLPRPRKSASGSRL
;
A
#
# COMPACT_ATOMS: atom_id res chain seq x y z
N MET A 1 6.20 -15.19 -33.15
CA MET A 1 5.41 -13.98 -32.82
C MET A 1 6.33 -12.75 -32.80
N LEU A 2 5.84 -11.51 -32.84
CA LEU A 2 6.71 -10.32 -32.74
C LEU A 2 7.33 -10.20 -31.34
N LEU A 3 6.55 -10.53 -30.31
CA LEU A 3 6.96 -10.48 -28.91
C LEU A 3 8.19 -11.36 -28.62
N GLU A 4 8.30 -12.53 -29.25
CA GLU A 4 9.44 -13.46 -29.11
C GLU A 4 10.74 -12.91 -29.70
N GLN A 5 10.68 -11.88 -30.55
CA GLN A 5 11.86 -11.26 -31.16
C GLN A 5 12.47 -10.18 -30.25
N ILE A 6 11.83 -9.85 -29.12
CA ILE A 6 12.26 -8.79 -28.21
C ILE A 6 13.01 -9.41 -27.04
N THR A 7 14.30 -9.16 -26.99
CA THR A 7 15.14 -9.55 -25.83
C THR A 7 15.68 -8.34 -25.07
N LYS A 8 15.66 -7.18 -25.71
CA LYS A 8 16.14 -5.90 -25.17
C LYS A 8 15.42 -4.72 -25.86
N PRO A 9 15.42 -3.51 -25.27
CA PRO A 9 14.67 -2.37 -25.81
C PRO A 9 15.04 -2.01 -27.26
N GLU A 10 16.30 -2.21 -27.69
CA GLU A 10 16.74 -1.86 -29.04
C GLU A 10 16.06 -2.69 -30.14
N ASP A 11 15.55 -3.88 -29.82
CA ASP A 11 14.85 -4.72 -30.79
C ASP A 11 13.55 -4.07 -31.28
N LEU A 12 12.87 -3.30 -30.41
CA LEU A 12 11.66 -2.56 -30.76
C LEU A 12 11.89 -1.56 -31.90
N LYS A 13 13.07 -0.95 -31.97
CA LYS A 13 13.39 0.13 -32.93
C LYS A 13 13.40 -0.32 -34.39
N LYS A 14 13.38 -1.63 -34.62
CA LYS A 14 13.34 -2.26 -35.96
C LYS A 14 11.92 -2.36 -36.50
N PHE A 15 10.91 -2.23 -35.63
CA PHE A 15 9.51 -2.42 -35.99
C PHE A 15 8.92 -1.14 -36.59
N THR A 16 8.03 -1.35 -37.55
CA THR A 16 7.11 -0.35 -38.09
C THR A 16 5.99 -0.05 -37.10
N THR A 17 5.31 1.09 -37.25
CA THR A 17 4.17 1.45 -36.40
C THR A 17 3.08 0.37 -36.38
N GLN A 18 2.80 -0.27 -37.52
CA GLN A 18 1.82 -1.35 -37.61
C GLN A 18 2.27 -2.61 -36.84
N GLU A 19 3.56 -2.94 -36.88
CA GLU A 19 4.11 -4.03 -36.07
C GLU A 19 4.07 -3.70 -34.57
N LEU A 20 4.22 -2.44 -34.18
CA LEU A 20 4.05 -2.01 -32.77
C LEU A 20 2.59 -2.17 -32.29
N GLU A 21 1.60 -1.90 -33.15
CA GLU A 21 0.19 -2.14 -32.83
C GLU A 21 -0.09 -3.64 -32.65
N GLN A 22 0.45 -4.49 -33.53
CA GLN A 22 0.36 -5.93 -33.39
C GLN A 22 1.05 -6.41 -32.10
N LEU A 23 2.24 -5.89 -31.80
CA LEU A 23 2.98 -6.22 -30.58
C LEU A 23 2.17 -5.87 -29.32
N ALA A 24 1.47 -4.73 -29.30
CA ALA A 24 0.62 -4.36 -28.18
C ALA A 24 -0.51 -5.38 -27.95
N ALA A 25 -1.08 -5.96 -29.00
CA ALA A 25 -2.06 -7.03 -28.88
C ALA A 25 -1.44 -8.34 -28.34
N GLU A 26 -0.25 -8.71 -28.81
CA GLU A 26 0.49 -9.89 -28.33
C GLU A 26 0.85 -9.77 -26.84
N ILE A 27 1.31 -8.60 -26.40
CA ILE A 27 1.64 -8.31 -24.99
C ILE A 27 0.40 -8.47 -24.10
N ARG A 28 -0.77 -7.95 -24.51
CA ARG A 28 -2.00 -8.11 -23.74
C ARG A 28 -2.39 -9.58 -23.56
N SER A 29 -2.35 -10.35 -24.63
CA SER A 29 -2.66 -11.78 -24.58
C SER A 29 -1.71 -12.51 -23.62
N PHE A 30 -0.41 -12.23 -23.70
CA PHE A 30 0.59 -12.79 -22.80
C PHE A 30 0.30 -12.46 -21.32
N LEU A 31 -0.01 -11.19 -21.02
CA LEU A 31 -0.32 -10.78 -19.65
C LEU A 31 -1.58 -11.47 -19.11
N ILE A 32 -2.65 -11.55 -19.91
CA ILE A 32 -3.90 -12.21 -19.52
C ILE A 32 -3.67 -13.70 -19.24
N GLU A 33 -2.82 -14.36 -20.03
CA GLU A 33 -2.49 -15.77 -19.84
C GLU A 33 -1.62 -15.99 -18.59
N LYS A 34 -0.46 -15.32 -18.50
CA LYS A 34 0.49 -15.55 -17.39
C LYS A 34 -0.04 -15.13 -16.02
N LEU A 35 -0.80 -14.04 -15.95
CA LEU A 35 -1.37 -13.59 -14.67
C LEU A 35 -2.61 -14.39 -14.26
N SER A 36 -3.16 -15.23 -15.16
CA SER A 36 -4.20 -16.19 -14.77
C SER A 36 -3.67 -17.26 -13.81
N GLU A 37 -2.38 -17.58 -13.91
CA GLU A 37 -1.70 -18.58 -13.06
C GLU A 37 -1.04 -17.96 -11.82
N THR A 38 -0.42 -16.79 -11.97
CA THR A 38 0.38 -16.15 -10.92
C THR A 38 -0.38 -15.09 -10.13
N GLY A 39 -1.47 -14.57 -10.68
CA GLY A 39 -2.09 -13.32 -10.20
C GLY A 39 -1.20 -12.11 -10.47
N GLY A 40 -1.50 -10.96 -9.86
CA GLY A 40 -0.73 -9.72 -10.07
C GLY A 40 -1.58 -8.53 -10.47
N HIS A 41 -0.90 -7.44 -10.82
CA HIS A 41 -1.52 -6.17 -11.18
C HIS A 41 -1.94 -6.15 -12.65
N LEU A 42 -2.96 -6.91 -13.04
CA LEU A 42 -3.35 -7.04 -14.45
C LEU A 42 -3.90 -5.73 -15.05
N ALA A 43 -4.94 -5.14 -14.45
CA ALA A 43 -5.63 -4.00 -15.06
C ALA A 43 -4.75 -2.76 -15.26
N PRO A 44 -3.85 -2.38 -14.33
CA PRO A 44 -2.89 -1.30 -14.53
C PRO A 44 -1.95 -1.54 -15.73
N ASN A 45 -1.47 -2.77 -15.92
CA ASN A 45 -0.55 -3.10 -17.01
C ASN A 45 -1.22 -3.14 -18.38
N LEU A 46 -2.45 -3.63 -18.46
CA LEU A 46 -3.24 -3.60 -19.70
C LEU A 46 -3.48 -2.17 -20.21
N GLY A 47 -3.62 -1.21 -19.29
CA GLY A 47 -3.85 0.20 -19.62
C GLY A 47 -2.63 0.96 -20.16
N VAL A 48 -1.41 0.48 -19.93
CA VAL A 48 -0.16 1.21 -20.29
C VAL A 48 0.68 0.52 -21.36
N VAL A 49 0.11 -0.46 -22.08
CA VAL A 49 0.85 -1.24 -23.08
C VAL A 49 1.44 -0.34 -24.15
N GLU A 50 0.63 0.44 -24.87
CA GLU A 50 1.10 1.31 -25.95
C GLU A 50 2.04 2.39 -25.42
N LEU A 51 1.70 3.02 -24.28
CA LEU A 51 2.55 4.00 -23.64
C LEU A 51 3.96 3.46 -23.38
N THR A 52 4.06 2.27 -22.78
CA THR A 52 5.35 1.67 -22.43
C THR A 52 6.13 1.24 -23.67
N VAL A 53 5.45 0.73 -24.71
CA VAL A 53 6.06 0.41 -26.01
C VAL A 53 6.64 1.67 -26.66
N VAL A 54 5.89 2.77 -26.71
CA VAL A 54 6.34 4.04 -27.31
C VAL A 54 7.53 4.62 -26.56
N LEU A 55 7.52 4.58 -25.22
CA LEU A 55 8.64 5.05 -24.41
C LEU A 55 9.94 4.30 -24.74
N HIS A 56 9.89 2.95 -24.77
CA HIS A 56 11.07 2.14 -25.12
C HIS A 56 11.46 2.24 -26.60
N TYR A 57 10.51 2.52 -27.50
CA TYR A 57 10.79 2.73 -28.91
C TYR A 57 11.56 4.04 -29.14
N LEU A 58 11.16 5.13 -28.49
CA LEU A 58 11.75 6.47 -28.70
C LEU A 58 13.04 6.71 -27.90
N TYR A 59 13.08 6.24 -26.65
CA TYR A 59 14.21 6.49 -25.74
C TYR A 59 15.17 5.30 -25.66
N ASN A 60 16.26 5.44 -24.91
CA ASN A 60 17.34 4.45 -24.77
C ASN A 60 17.53 4.06 -23.30
N SER A 61 16.65 3.22 -22.76
CA SER A 61 16.87 2.63 -21.44
C SER A 61 18.04 1.64 -21.49
N PRO A 62 18.99 1.62 -20.53
CA PRO A 62 18.96 2.31 -19.23
C PRO A 62 19.68 3.66 -19.20
N GLN A 63 20.23 4.15 -20.31
CA GLN A 63 20.86 5.48 -20.37
C GLN A 63 19.84 6.56 -20.01
N ASP A 64 18.69 6.53 -20.70
CA ASP A 64 17.50 7.29 -20.35
C ASP A 64 16.79 6.66 -19.14
N LYS A 65 16.33 7.49 -18.23
CA LYS A 65 15.81 7.08 -16.93
C LYS A 65 14.29 7.04 -16.97
N PHE A 66 13.71 5.87 -16.73
CA PHE A 66 12.27 5.69 -16.58
C PHE A 66 11.95 5.45 -15.10
N VAL A 67 11.16 6.34 -14.52
CA VAL A 67 10.77 6.27 -13.11
C VAL A 67 9.27 5.99 -13.03
N PHE A 68 8.91 4.73 -12.79
CA PHE A 68 7.51 4.32 -12.64
C PHE A 68 7.04 4.55 -11.20
N ASP A 69 6.03 5.39 -11.01
CA ASP A 69 5.40 5.58 -9.70
C ASP A 69 4.64 4.33 -9.26
N VAL A 70 4.74 3.94 -7.99
CA VAL A 70 4.30 2.64 -7.42
C VAL A 70 5.02 1.43 -8.04
N GLY A 71 5.24 1.40 -9.35
CA GLY A 71 5.88 0.29 -10.07
C GLY A 71 4.94 -0.83 -10.48
N HIS A 72 3.67 -0.83 -10.03
CA HIS A 72 2.72 -1.90 -10.32
C HIS A 72 2.31 -1.98 -11.81
N GLN A 73 2.42 -0.88 -12.55
CA GLN A 73 2.18 -0.75 -14.00
C GLN A 73 3.44 -0.94 -14.86
N SER A 74 4.38 -1.77 -14.41
CA SER A 74 5.70 -1.96 -15.06
C SER A 74 5.93 -3.34 -15.68
N TYR A 75 4.92 -4.21 -15.77
CA TYR A 75 5.09 -5.55 -16.35
C TYR A 75 5.47 -5.49 -17.82
N VAL A 76 4.86 -4.58 -18.58
CA VAL A 76 5.25 -4.34 -19.98
C VAL A 76 6.71 -3.87 -20.04
N HIS A 77 7.13 -3.01 -19.12
CA HIS A 77 8.53 -2.57 -19.03
C HIS A 77 9.47 -3.75 -18.76
N LYS A 78 9.13 -4.65 -17.81
CA LYS A 78 9.90 -5.87 -17.52
C LYS A 78 10.00 -6.79 -18.73
N MET A 79 8.90 -6.99 -19.46
CA MET A 79 8.88 -7.82 -20.68
C MET A 79 9.84 -7.27 -21.75
N LEU A 80 9.77 -5.95 -22.01
CA LEU A 80 10.58 -5.28 -23.05
C LEU A 80 12.07 -5.11 -22.68
N THR A 81 12.45 -5.47 -21.45
CA THR A 81 13.81 -5.35 -20.91
C THR A 81 14.39 -6.72 -20.52
N GLY A 82 14.02 -7.76 -21.28
CA GLY A 82 14.65 -9.08 -21.21
C GLY A 82 14.25 -9.96 -20.03
N ARG A 83 13.07 -9.71 -19.42
CA ARG A 83 12.58 -10.49 -18.26
C ARG A 83 11.27 -11.24 -18.53
N MET A 84 10.86 -11.36 -19.79
CA MET A 84 9.61 -12.02 -20.17
C MET A 84 9.55 -13.50 -19.74
N ASP A 85 10.68 -14.22 -19.83
CA ASP A 85 10.81 -15.63 -19.46
C ASP A 85 10.67 -15.90 -17.95
N LYS A 86 10.75 -14.86 -17.11
CA LYS A 86 10.65 -14.97 -15.65
C LYS A 86 9.23 -14.82 -15.12
N PHE A 87 8.23 -14.53 -15.97
CA PHE A 87 6.85 -14.25 -15.53
C PHE A 87 6.17 -15.42 -14.81
N ASP A 88 6.60 -16.67 -15.03
CA ASP A 88 6.09 -17.84 -14.29
C ASP A 88 6.44 -17.78 -12.79
N THR A 89 7.40 -16.94 -12.42
CA THR A 89 7.86 -16.70 -11.05
C THR A 89 7.40 -15.35 -10.49
N LEU A 90 6.55 -14.60 -11.20
CA LEU A 90 6.07 -13.29 -10.79
C LEU A 90 5.42 -13.34 -9.40
N ARG A 91 5.94 -12.51 -8.49
CA ARG A 91 5.54 -12.37 -7.08
C ARG A 91 5.65 -13.66 -6.25
N LYS A 92 6.37 -14.68 -6.75
CA LYS A 92 6.68 -15.90 -6.01
C LYS A 92 8.02 -15.76 -5.29
N TYR A 93 8.22 -16.56 -4.26
CA TYR A 93 9.44 -16.56 -3.46
C TYR A 93 10.69 -16.72 -4.34
N LYS A 94 11.66 -15.81 -4.18
CA LYS A 94 12.89 -15.74 -5.00
C LYS A 94 12.65 -15.60 -6.51
N GLY A 95 11.45 -15.19 -6.91
CA GLY A 95 11.04 -14.96 -8.30
C GLY A 95 11.06 -13.50 -8.71
N LEU A 96 10.44 -13.20 -9.85
CA LEU A 96 10.32 -11.85 -10.41
C LEU A 96 9.47 -10.94 -9.51
N CYS A 97 9.95 -9.75 -9.16
CA CYS A 97 9.22 -8.81 -8.31
C CYS A 97 7.97 -8.24 -9.02
N GLY A 98 6.91 -8.02 -8.25
CA GLY A 98 5.67 -7.39 -8.71
C GLY A 98 5.78 -5.89 -9.00
N PHE A 99 6.93 -5.29 -8.72
CA PHE A 99 7.23 -3.86 -8.91
C PHE A 99 8.63 -3.69 -9.52
N VAL A 100 9.01 -2.47 -9.90
CA VAL A 100 10.37 -2.17 -10.36
C VAL A 100 11.37 -2.34 -9.20
N LYS A 101 12.48 -3.04 -9.45
CA LYS A 101 13.49 -3.37 -8.44
C LYS A 101 14.90 -3.28 -9.03
N ARG A 102 15.76 -2.45 -8.45
CA ARG A 102 17.10 -2.13 -8.96
C ARG A 102 18.01 -3.34 -8.99
N SER A 103 17.87 -4.24 -8.03
CA SER A 103 18.64 -5.49 -8.01
C SER A 103 18.20 -6.49 -9.09
N GLU A 104 17.02 -6.27 -9.71
CA GLU A 104 16.48 -7.16 -10.73
C GLU A 104 16.91 -6.77 -12.15
N SER A 105 17.12 -5.47 -12.41
CA SER A 105 17.50 -4.96 -13.74
C SER A 105 18.12 -3.57 -13.69
N GLU A 106 19.08 -3.30 -14.58
CA GLU A 106 19.63 -1.96 -14.81
C GLU A 106 18.59 -0.95 -15.35
N HIS A 107 17.50 -1.46 -15.93
CA HIS A 107 16.39 -0.64 -16.45
C HIS A 107 15.47 -0.12 -15.34
N ASP A 108 15.48 -0.75 -14.16
CA ASP A 108 14.67 -0.38 -12.99
C ASP A 108 15.45 0.64 -12.14
N VAL A 109 15.56 1.88 -12.59
CA VAL A 109 16.48 2.87 -12.00
C VAL A 109 16.03 3.43 -10.64
N TRP A 110 14.76 3.22 -10.28
CA TRP A 110 14.15 3.64 -9.03
C TRP A 110 13.18 2.56 -8.54
N GLU A 111 13.36 2.10 -7.30
CA GLU A 111 12.45 1.12 -6.70
C GLU A 111 11.21 1.83 -6.17
N ALA A 112 10.05 1.24 -6.40
CA ALA A 112 8.79 1.79 -5.95
C ALA A 112 7.85 0.67 -5.46
N GLY A 113 6.97 1.06 -4.56
CA GLY A 113 5.88 0.25 -4.04
C GLY A 113 4.88 1.20 -3.37
N HIS A 114 5.38 2.08 -2.51
CA HIS A 114 4.65 3.28 -2.11
C HIS A 114 4.51 4.26 -3.29
N SER A 115 3.41 5.00 -3.32
CA SER A 115 3.11 5.97 -4.37
C SER A 115 3.81 7.31 -4.17
N SER A 116 3.68 8.18 -5.19
CA SER A 116 4.00 9.60 -5.16
C SER A 116 5.49 9.92 -5.03
N THR A 117 6.37 8.93 -5.22
CA THR A 117 7.83 9.10 -5.10
C THR A 117 8.52 9.43 -6.42
N SER A 118 7.86 9.14 -7.55
CA SER A 118 8.49 9.19 -8.88
C SER A 118 8.97 10.59 -9.26
N LEU A 119 8.19 11.63 -8.95
CA LEU A 119 8.51 13.01 -9.32
C LEU A 119 9.74 13.52 -8.57
N SER A 120 9.82 13.30 -7.25
CA SER A 120 11.00 13.64 -6.45
C SER A 120 12.24 12.90 -6.93
N ALA A 121 12.11 11.60 -7.21
CA ALA A 121 13.22 10.78 -7.69
C ALA A 121 13.71 11.23 -9.08
N ALA A 122 12.79 11.46 -10.01
CA ALA A 122 13.10 11.96 -11.35
C ALA A 122 13.74 13.34 -11.29
N MET A 123 13.27 14.23 -10.41
CA MET A 123 13.88 15.54 -10.21
C MET A 123 15.32 15.42 -9.71
N GLY A 124 15.59 14.53 -8.75
CA GLY A 124 16.94 14.21 -8.29
C GLY A 124 17.85 13.67 -9.40
N MET A 125 17.31 12.79 -10.26
CA MET A 125 18.04 12.27 -11.42
C MET A 125 18.33 13.34 -12.48
N ALA A 126 17.40 14.27 -12.72
CA ALA A 126 17.59 15.38 -13.65
C ALA A 126 18.68 16.34 -13.14
N LEU A 127 18.67 16.67 -11.84
CA LEU A 127 19.74 17.46 -11.22
C LEU A 127 21.09 16.76 -11.32
N ALA A 128 21.14 15.46 -11.02
CA ALA A 128 22.37 14.68 -11.10
C ALA A 128 22.95 14.62 -12.52
N ARG A 129 22.09 14.45 -13.54
CA ARG A 129 22.48 14.51 -14.96
C ARG A 129 23.12 15.86 -15.28
N ASP A 130 22.45 16.96 -14.94
CA ASP A 130 22.90 18.31 -15.28
C ASP A 130 24.24 18.64 -14.60
N LEU A 131 24.41 18.23 -13.33
CA LEU A 131 25.67 18.39 -12.59
C LEU A 131 26.84 17.58 -13.18
N LYS A 132 26.55 16.48 -13.86
CA LYS A 132 27.55 15.66 -14.56
C LYS A 132 27.82 16.11 -16.01
N GLY A 133 27.07 17.10 -16.52
CA GLY A 133 27.14 17.51 -17.92
C GLY A 133 26.59 16.47 -18.89
N GLU A 134 25.73 15.56 -18.41
CA GLU A 134 25.09 14.51 -19.21
C GLU A 134 23.84 15.06 -19.93
N THR A 135 23.35 14.34 -20.94
CA THR A 135 22.19 14.77 -21.76
C THR A 135 21.10 13.71 -21.88
N ASN A 136 21.16 12.65 -21.07
CA ASN A 136 20.13 11.61 -21.09
C ASN A 136 18.76 12.15 -20.68
N LYS A 137 17.71 11.47 -21.12
CA LYS A 137 16.33 11.80 -20.80
C LYS A 137 15.97 11.25 -19.42
N VAL A 138 15.07 11.96 -18.75
CA VAL A 138 14.49 11.57 -17.46
C VAL A 138 12.99 11.68 -17.60
N VAL A 139 12.31 10.54 -17.50
CA VAL A 139 10.87 10.39 -17.72
C VAL A 139 10.25 9.80 -16.45
N ALA A 140 9.40 10.56 -15.78
CA ALA A 140 8.59 10.08 -14.65
C ALA A 140 7.22 9.66 -15.15
N ILE A 141 6.75 8.47 -14.80
CA ILE A 141 5.44 7.94 -15.18
C ILE A 141 4.59 7.82 -13.92
N ILE A 142 3.62 8.71 -13.74
CA ILE A 142 2.78 8.83 -12.55
C ILE A 142 1.30 8.65 -12.91
N GLY A 143 0.56 7.89 -12.11
CA GLY A 143 -0.89 7.77 -12.24
C GLY A 143 -1.62 8.99 -11.66
N ASP A 144 -2.82 9.28 -12.14
CA ASP A 144 -3.66 10.38 -11.63
C ASP A 144 -3.99 10.23 -10.13
N GLY A 145 -4.13 9.00 -9.64
CA GLY A 145 -4.26 8.71 -8.21
C GLY A 145 -3.03 9.10 -7.40
N ALA A 146 -1.84 8.70 -7.85
CA ALA A 146 -0.57 9.02 -7.19
C ALA A 146 -0.22 10.51 -7.26
N LEU A 147 -0.74 11.25 -8.26
CA LEU A 147 -0.57 12.70 -8.34
C LEU A 147 -1.24 13.44 -7.16
N THR A 148 -2.23 12.82 -6.49
CA THR A 148 -2.93 13.41 -5.35
C THR A 148 -2.11 13.40 -4.06
N GLY A 149 -1.02 12.62 -4.00
CA GLY A 149 -0.19 12.56 -2.80
C GLY A 149 0.60 13.84 -2.57
N GLY A 150 0.72 14.25 -1.31
CA GLY A 150 1.38 15.51 -0.92
C GLY A 150 2.80 15.63 -1.50
N MET A 151 3.58 14.55 -1.42
CA MET A 151 4.95 14.50 -1.97
C MET A 151 4.99 14.73 -3.49
N ALA A 152 4.00 14.25 -4.25
CA ALA A 152 3.95 14.50 -5.70
C ALA A 152 3.68 15.98 -5.99
N LEU A 153 2.80 16.64 -5.22
CA LEU A 153 2.49 18.06 -5.37
C LEU A 153 3.67 18.95 -4.95
N GLU A 154 4.35 18.59 -3.86
CA GLU A 154 5.60 19.24 -3.42
C GLU A 154 6.68 19.15 -4.51
N ALA A 155 6.84 17.96 -5.10
CA ALA A 155 7.79 17.74 -6.19
C ALA A 155 7.41 18.51 -7.46
N LEU A 156 6.13 18.55 -7.86
CA LEU A 156 5.68 19.34 -9.01
C LEU A 156 6.02 20.82 -8.85
N ASN A 157 5.78 21.37 -7.66
CA ASN A 157 6.13 22.75 -7.35
C ASN A 157 7.65 22.99 -7.48
N HIS A 158 8.48 22.05 -7.01
CA HIS A 158 9.93 22.15 -7.13
C HIS A 158 10.43 22.01 -8.58
N ILE A 159 9.88 21.06 -9.33
CA ILE A 159 10.18 20.86 -10.76
C ILE A 159 9.92 22.14 -11.55
N GLY A 160 8.77 22.76 -11.29
CA GLY A 160 8.35 24.03 -11.86
C GLY A 160 9.31 25.20 -11.60
N HIS A 161 9.84 25.27 -10.38
CA HIS A 161 10.82 26.28 -9.97
C HIS A 161 12.18 26.07 -10.63
N GLU A 162 12.71 24.84 -10.59
CA GLU A 162 14.07 24.54 -11.07
C GLU A 162 14.19 24.48 -12.60
N LYS A 163 13.08 24.23 -13.30
CA LYS A 163 12.98 24.25 -14.76
C LYS A 163 14.01 23.35 -15.47
N ARG A 164 14.37 22.22 -14.88
CA ARG A 164 15.29 21.24 -15.50
C ARG A 164 14.59 20.47 -16.60
N ASN A 165 15.34 20.04 -17.61
CA ASN A 165 14.80 19.25 -18.72
C ASN A 165 14.36 17.86 -18.21
N MET A 166 13.06 17.59 -18.19
CA MET A 166 12.50 16.28 -17.85
C MET A 166 11.07 16.15 -18.39
N VAL A 167 10.59 14.92 -18.51
CA VAL A 167 9.22 14.62 -18.93
C VAL A 167 8.46 13.98 -17.78
N VAL A 168 7.29 14.53 -17.46
CA VAL A 168 6.32 13.93 -16.54
C VAL A 168 5.17 13.39 -17.38
N VAL A 169 5.00 12.08 -17.38
CA VAL A 169 3.86 11.40 -18.00
C VAL A 169 2.79 11.21 -16.94
N LEU A 170 1.68 11.93 -17.09
CA LEU A 170 0.48 11.71 -16.30
C LEU A 170 -0.38 10.67 -16.99
N ASN A 171 -0.43 9.45 -16.45
CA ASN A 171 -1.32 8.39 -16.89
C ASN A 171 -2.67 8.51 -16.17
N ASP A 172 -3.64 9.17 -16.81
CA ASP A 172 -4.98 9.40 -16.28
C ASP A 172 -5.95 8.30 -16.77
N ASN A 173 -6.42 7.48 -15.84
CA ASN A 173 -7.44 6.45 -16.07
C ASN A 173 -8.62 6.54 -15.09
N GLU A 174 -8.75 7.67 -14.38
CA GLU A 174 -9.79 7.97 -13.40
C GLU A 174 -9.76 7.14 -12.10
N MET A 175 -8.79 6.25 -11.92
CA MET A 175 -8.79 5.25 -10.84
C MET A 175 -7.48 5.21 -10.04
N SER A 176 -7.57 5.15 -8.71
CA SER A 176 -6.50 4.65 -7.83
C SER A 176 -6.67 3.13 -7.69
N ILE A 177 -6.94 2.63 -6.48
CA ILE A 177 -7.56 1.32 -6.27
C ILE A 177 -9.08 1.47 -6.44
N ALA A 178 -9.67 2.41 -5.70
CA ALA A 178 -11.04 2.92 -5.86
C ALA A 178 -11.08 4.12 -6.84
N PRO A 179 -12.27 4.60 -7.25
CA PRO A 179 -12.39 5.83 -8.04
C PRO A 179 -11.65 6.99 -7.38
N ASN A 180 -10.97 7.80 -8.19
CA ASN A 180 -10.19 8.92 -7.66
C ASN A 180 -11.08 10.00 -7.03
N VAL A 181 -10.58 10.61 -5.95
CA VAL A 181 -11.24 11.68 -5.21
C VAL A 181 -10.38 12.95 -5.23
N GLY A 182 -11.01 14.08 -4.88
CA GLY A 182 -10.32 15.37 -4.73
C GLY A 182 -10.49 16.34 -5.91
N ALA A 183 -10.13 17.61 -5.65
CA ALA A 183 -10.36 18.70 -6.62
C ALA A 183 -9.48 18.59 -7.87
N ILE A 184 -8.25 18.05 -7.74
CA ILE A 184 -7.36 17.80 -8.87
C ILE A 184 -7.98 16.78 -9.82
N HIS A 185 -8.57 15.69 -9.31
CA HIS A 185 -9.29 14.73 -10.14
C HIS A 185 -10.46 15.39 -10.91
N ASN A 186 -11.25 16.23 -10.25
CA ASN A 186 -12.34 16.97 -10.92
C ASN A 186 -11.82 17.91 -12.02
N TYR A 187 -10.65 18.54 -11.81
CA TYR A 187 -9.99 19.35 -12.84
C TYR A 187 -9.55 18.50 -14.03
N LEU A 188 -8.92 17.34 -13.79
CA LEU A 188 -8.56 16.37 -14.84
C LEU A 188 -9.82 15.91 -15.61
N GLY A 189 -10.91 15.59 -14.91
CA GLY A 189 -12.19 15.20 -15.52
C GLY A 189 -12.82 16.25 -16.43
N LYS A 190 -12.70 17.54 -16.08
CA LYS A 190 -13.12 18.64 -16.97
C LYS A 190 -12.26 18.68 -18.24
N MET A 191 -10.94 18.48 -18.13
CA MET A 191 -10.04 18.44 -19.30
C MET A 191 -10.35 17.25 -20.23
N ARG A 192 -10.71 16.09 -19.68
CA ARG A 192 -11.18 14.94 -20.48
C ARG A 192 -12.43 15.27 -21.28
N SER A 193 -13.40 15.93 -20.62
CA SER A 193 -14.68 16.30 -21.21
C SER A 193 -14.58 17.40 -22.27
N ALA A 194 -13.54 18.23 -22.24
CA ALA A 194 -13.33 19.32 -23.20
C ALA A 194 -13.23 18.82 -24.66
N LYS A 195 -12.68 17.61 -24.91
CA LYS A 195 -12.69 16.97 -26.25
C LYS A 195 -14.10 16.70 -26.77
N ASN A 196 -15.04 16.37 -25.88
CA ASN A 196 -16.45 16.16 -26.24
C ASN A 196 -17.22 17.48 -26.37
N TYR A 197 -16.81 18.52 -25.64
CA TYR A 197 -17.46 19.83 -25.64
C TYR A 197 -17.23 20.63 -26.92
N GLN A 198 -16.14 20.39 -27.66
CA GLN A 198 -15.92 21.02 -28.97
C GLN A 198 -17.03 20.67 -29.98
N LYS A 199 -17.50 19.41 -30.00
CA LYS A 199 -18.64 18.98 -30.84
C LYS A 199 -19.95 19.68 -30.45
N VAL A 200 -20.22 19.79 -29.15
CA VAL A 200 -21.42 20.49 -28.64
C VAL A 200 -21.35 21.99 -28.95
N LYS A 201 -20.16 22.59 -28.85
CA LYS A 201 -19.94 24.00 -29.20
C LYS A 201 -20.19 24.26 -30.67
N ASP A 202 -19.77 23.37 -31.57
CA ASP A 202 -20.01 23.49 -33.02
C ASP A 202 -21.50 23.36 -33.37
N GLU A 203 -22.22 22.46 -32.69
CA GLU A 203 -23.68 22.30 -32.85
C GLU A 203 -24.46 23.52 -32.32
N VAL A 204 -24.08 24.05 -31.15
CA VAL A 204 -24.68 25.26 -30.57
C VAL A 204 -24.35 26.49 -31.39
N HIS A 205 -23.14 26.61 -31.95
CA HIS A 205 -22.78 27.69 -32.85
C HIS A 205 -23.59 27.66 -34.14
N GLN A 206 -23.81 26.47 -34.73
CA GLN A 206 -24.65 26.30 -35.91
C GLN A 206 -26.13 26.61 -35.64
N LEU A 207 -26.62 26.30 -34.44
CA LEU A 207 -27.98 26.66 -33.99
C LEU A 207 -28.12 28.17 -33.78
N LEU A 208 -27.15 28.82 -33.13
CA LEU A 208 -27.17 30.26 -32.87
C LEU A 208 -26.97 31.10 -34.14
N SER A 209 -26.17 30.63 -35.11
CA SER A 209 -25.99 31.30 -36.40
C SER A 209 -27.23 31.28 -37.30
N LYS A 210 -28.24 30.49 -36.96
CA LYS A 210 -29.53 30.40 -37.67
C LYS A 210 -30.61 31.33 -37.08
N ILE A 211 -30.33 32.01 -35.96
CA ILE A 211 -31.29 32.91 -35.32
C ILE A 211 -31.03 34.35 -35.80
N PRO A 212 -32.01 35.06 -36.38
CA PRO A 212 -31.84 36.44 -36.82
C PRO A 212 -31.48 37.36 -35.65
N ALA A 213 -30.55 38.29 -35.88
CA ALA A 213 -29.96 39.16 -34.86
C ALA A 213 -31.01 40.02 -34.12
N ILE A 214 -31.33 39.65 -32.87
CA ILE A 214 -32.13 40.48 -31.96
C ILE A 214 -31.20 41.09 -30.90
N GLY A 215 -30.83 42.35 -31.14
CA GLY A 215 -30.38 43.42 -30.23
C GLY A 215 -29.62 43.11 -28.92
N GLY A 216 -28.44 43.74 -28.79
CA GLY A 216 -27.85 44.44 -27.61
C GLY A 216 -27.71 43.76 -26.24
N LYS A 217 -28.64 42.91 -25.81
CA LYS A 217 -28.57 42.13 -24.57
C LYS A 217 -27.89 40.77 -24.77
N ILE A 218 -27.94 40.22 -25.98
CA ILE A 218 -27.28 38.95 -26.31
C ILE A 218 -25.75 39.10 -26.30
N THR A 219 -25.21 40.26 -26.68
CA THR A 219 -23.76 40.49 -26.74
C THR A 219 -23.09 40.43 -25.36
N LYS A 220 -23.69 41.03 -24.32
CA LYS A 220 -23.15 40.95 -22.94
C LYS A 220 -23.25 39.55 -22.35
N THR A 221 -24.34 38.84 -22.60
CA THR A 221 -24.50 37.44 -22.17
C THR A 221 -23.52 36.53 -22.91
N ALA A 222 -23.26 36.79 -24.20
CA ALA A 222 -22.27 36.09 -24.99
C ALA A 222 -20.84 36.38 -24.51
N GLU A 223 -20.50 37.62 -24.15
CA GLU A 223 -19.19 37.97 -23.58
C GLU A 223 -18.94 37.28 -22.23
N TRP A 224 -19.91 37.29 -21.31
CA TRP A 224 -19.80 36.57 -20.03
C TRP A 224 -19.70 35.05 -20.19
N LEU A 225 -20.45 34.46 -21.14
CA LEU A 225 -20.31 33.05 -21.51
C LEU A 225 -18.93 32.78 -22.13
N LYS A 226 -18.43 33.67 -22.98
CA LYS A 226 -17.13 33.54 -23.67
C LYS A 226 -15.96 33.62 -22.68
N ASP A 227 -16.05 34.48 -21.66
CA ASP A 227 -15.03 34.60 -20.61
C ASP A 227 -15.10 33.44 -19.60
N SER A 228 -16.30 32.95 -19.26
CA SER A 228 -16.46 31.73 -18.45
C SER A 228 -16.00 30.48 -19.20
N LEU A 229 -16.17 30.44 -20.53
CA LEU A 229 -15.64 29.39 -21.40
C LEU A 229 -14.12 29.50 -21.57
N LYS A 230 -13.51 30.69 -21.58
CA LYS A 230 -12.05 30.85 -21.72
C LYS A 230 -11.28 30.06 -20.65
N TYR A 231 -11.68 30.16 -19.38
CA TYR A 231 -11.06 29.41 -18.28
C TYR A 231 -11.34 27.90 -18.34
N MET A 232 -12.38 27.45 -19.07
CA MET A 232 -12.66 26.03 -19.33
C MET A 232 -12.00 25.50 -20.62
N VAL A 233 -11.51 26.39 -21.49
CA VAL A 233 -10.98 26.06 -22.82
C VAL A 233 -9.46 25.99 -22.85
N VAL A 234 -8.76 26.60 -21.89
CA VAL A 234 -7.31 26.42 -21.76
C VAL A 234 -7.04 25.17 -20.93
N SER A 235 -6.92 24.02 -21.61
CA SER A 235 -6.42 22.79 -21.02
C SER A 235 -4.98 23.01 -20.52
N GLY A 236 -4.68 22.67 -19.27
CA GLY A 236 -3.31 22.68 -18.75
C GLY A 236 -2.89 23.88 -17.90
N VAL A 237 -3.73 24.91 -17.73
CA VAL A 237 -3.38 26.14 -16.96
C VAL A 237 -2.76 25.84 -15.60
N LEU A 238 -3.29 24.84 -14.87
CA LEU A 238 -2.74 24.49 -13.55
C LEU A 238 -1.24 24.14 -13.64
N PHE A 239 -0.87 23.32 -14.62
CA PHE A 239 0.50 22.85 -14.79
C PHE A 239 1.40 23.92 -15.41
N GLU A 240 0.85 24.74 -16.30
CA GLU A 240 1.57 25.89 -16.89
C GLU A 240 1.89 26.96 -15.85
N GLU A 241 0.96 27.27 -14.95
CA GLU A 241 1.18 28.18 -13.82
C GLU A 241 2.17 27.60 -12.80
N LEU A 242 2.21 26.27 -12.66
CA LEU A 242 3.28 25.59 -11.92
C LEU A 242 4.62 25.60 -12.68
N GLY A 243 4.69 26.09 -13.92
CA GLY A 243 5.94 26.24 -14.66
C GLY A 243 6.32 25.05 -15.56
N LEU A 244 5.39 24.12 -15.81
CA LEU A 244 5.57 23.01 -16.75
C LEU A 244 4.92 23.33 -18.09
N THR A 245 5.57 22.97 -19.20
CA THR A 245 4.89 22.97 -20.49
C THR A 245 3.90 21.81 -20.53
N TYR A 246 2.63 22.07 -20.85
CA TYR A 246 1.59 21.04 -20.88
C TYR A 246 1.31 20.55 -22.30
N LEU A 247 1.35 19.23 -22.51
CA LEU A 247 1.01 18.57 -23.76
C LEU A 247 -0.09 17.52 -23.53
N GLY A 248 -1.30 17.77 -24.05
CA GLY A 248 -2.39 16.80 -24.01
C GLY A 248 -3.78 17.41 -23.80
N PRO A 249 -4.81 16.60 -23.44
CA PRO A 249 -4.72 15.16 -23.24
C PRO A 249 -4.54 14.38 -24.57
N VAL A 250 -3.69 13.35 -24.55
CA VAL A 250 -3.39 12.45 -25.68
C VAL A 250 -4.07 11.09 -25.43
N ASP A 251 -4.48 10.41 -26.51
CA ASP A 251 -5.01 9.04 -26.40
C ASP A 251 -3.86 8.06 -26.11
N GLY A 252 -3.88 7.42 -24.95
CA GLY A 252 -2.87 6.49 -24.47
C GLY A 252 -2.85 5.13 -25.16
N HIS A 253 -3.80 4.88 -26.08
CA HIS A 253 -3.86 3.66 -26.89
C HIS A 253 -3.59 3.91 -28.37
N ASP A 254 -3.19 5.14 -28.73
CA ASP A 254 -2.82 5.54 -30.09
C ASP A 254 -1.30 5.76 -30.17
N ILE A 255 -0.59 4.77 -30.71
CA ILE A 255 0.88 4.78 -30.82
C ILE A 255 1.37 6.01 -31.60
N GLY A 256 0.69 6.38 -32.70
CA GLY A 256 1.08 7.52 -33.52
C GLY A 256 1.00 8.83 -32.74
N LYS A 257 -0.12 9.10 -32.07
CA LYS A 257 -0.29 10.32 -31.27
C LYS A 257 0.64 10.38 -30.07
N LEU A 258 0.91 9.23 -29.43
CA LEU A 258 1.90 9.16 -28.36
C LEU A 258 3.29 9.52 -28.88
N MET A 259 3.70 8.94 -30.03
CA MET A 259 4.99 9.25 -30.63
C MET A 259 5.13 10.74 -30.95
N GLU A 260 4.11 11.35 -31.55
CA GLU A 260 4.08 12.80 -31.83
C GLU A 260 4.24 13.64 -30.55
N ALA A 261 3.51 13.29 -29.49
CA ALA A 261 3.55 14.02 -28.22
C ALA A 261 4.93 13.95 -27.54
N PHE A 262 5.56 12.77 -27.49
CA PHE A 262 6.89 12.62 -26.91
C PHE A 262 7.99 13.28 -27.75
N GLN A 263 7.90 13.19 -29.08
CA GLN A 263 8.80 13.92 -29.97
C GLN A 263 8.64 15.45 -29.85
N GLN A 264 7.43 15.94 -29.56
CA GLN A 264 7.21 17.34 -29.26
C GLN A 264 7.80 17.71 -27.90
N ALA A 265 7.61 16.89 -26.86
CA ALA A 265 8.19 17.10 -25.54
C ALA A 265 9.71 17.25 -25.60
N ASP A 266 10.39 16.44 -26.43
CA ASP A 266 11.85 16.50 -26.60
C ASP A 266 12.38 17.77 -27.26
N LYS A 267 11.53 18.53 -27.96
CA LYS A 267 11.89 19.80 -28.61
C LYS A 267 11.74 20.99 -27.67
N VAL A 268 11.08 20.80 -26.52
CA VAL A 268 10.82 21.86 -25.55
C VAL A 268 11.90 21.84 -24.48
N GLY A 269 12.44 23.02 -24.15
CA GLY A 269 13.32 23.20 -23.00
C GLY A 269 12.52 23.35 -21.71
N GLY A 270 13.06 22.83 -20.61
CA GLY A 270 12.41 22.78 -19.31
C GLY A 270 11.55 21.53 -19.08
N PRO A 271 10.77 21.51 -18.00
CA PRO A 271 9.93 20.38 -17.64
C PRO A 271 8.65 20.36 -18.48
N VAL A 272 8.29 19.19 -18.99
CA VAL A 272 7.10 18.98 -19.81
C VAL A 272 6.19 17.97 -19.13
N LEU A 273 4.91 18.27 -19.02
CA LEU A 273 3.88 17.31 -18.62
C LEU A 273 3.14 16.80 -19.87
N VAL A 274 3.25 15.51 -20.14
CA VAL A 274 2.47 14.81 -21.17
C VAL A 274 1.30 14.13 -20.48
N HIS A 275 0.09 14.59 -20.76
CA HIS A 275 -1.14 14.05 -20.18
C HIS A 275 -1.71 12.96 -21.10
N VAL A 276 -1.66 11.72 -20.65
CA VAL A 276 -2.06 10.52 -21.39
C VAL A 276 -3.34 9.95 -20.78
N LEU A 277 -4.38 9.78 -21.60
CA LEU A 277 -5.63 9.15 -21.20
C LEU A 277 -5.59 7.66 -21.51
N SER A 278 -5.75 6.81 -20.50
CA SER A 278 -5.80 5.35 -20.69
C SER A 278 -7.07 4.73 -20.12
N THR A 279 -7.38 3.50 -20.54
CA THR A 279 -8.44 2.68 -19.97
C THR A 279 -7.81 1.59 -19.10
N LYS A 280 -8.09 1.62 -17.79
CA LYS A 280 -7.63 0.57 -16.88
C LYS A 280 -8.29 -0.77 -17.26
N GLY A 281 -7.48 -1.81 -17.47
CA GLY A 281 -7.97 -3.11 -17.95
C GLY A 281 -8.12 -3.24 -19.47
N LYS A 282 -7.62 -2.28 -20.26
CA LYS A 282 -7.81 -2.22 -21.72
C LYS A 282 -7.61 -3.56 -22.43
N GLY A 283 -8.60 -3.97 -23.22
CA GLY A 283 -8.56 -5.18 -24.05
C GLY A 283 -9.02 -6.45 -23.34
N TYR A 284 -9.41 -6.38 -22.07
CA TYR A 284 -10.02 -7.50 -21.34
C TYR A 284 -11.32 -7.06 -20.68
N ALA A 285 -12.46 -7.40 -21.30
CA ALA A 285 -13.79 -6.92 -20.88
C ALA A 285 -14.12 -7.13 -19.38
N PRO A 286 -13.73 -8.24 -18.71
CA PRO A 286 -13.90 -8.38 -17.27
C PRO A 286 -13.13 -7.33 -16.45
N ALA A 287 -11.91 -6.95 -16.89
CA ALA A 287 -11.11 -5.93 -16.21
C ALA A 287 -11.54 -4.50 -16.53
N GLU A 288 -12.04 -4.23 -17.74
CA GLU A 288 -12.59 -2.91 -18.08
C GLU A 288 -13.89 -2.62 -17.31
N SER A 289 -14.72 -3.65 -17.06
CA SER A 289 -16.01 -3.49 -16.37
C SER A 289 -15.90 -3.41 -14.84
N ASP A 290 -14.87 -4.00 -14.23
CA ASP A 290 -14.64 -3.96 -12.77
C ASP A 290 -13.15 -3.78 -12.44
N SER A 291 -12.59 -2.64 -12.85
CA SER A 291 -11.15 -2.37 -12.70
C SER A 291 -10.67 -2.32 -11.24
N HIS A 292 -11.57 -2.13 -10.27
CA HIS A 292 -11.28 -2.24 -8.84
C HIS A 292 -10.95 -3.70 -8.46
N LYS A 293 -11.81 -4.65 -8.84
CA LYS A 293 -11.57 -6.09 -8.59
C LYS A 293 -10.32 -6.61 -9.31
N TRP A 294 -10.06 -6.10 -10.51
CA TRP A 294 -8.93 -6.54 -11.35
C TRP A 294 -7.64 -5.73 -11.14
N HIS A 295 -7.59 -4.83 -10.14
CA HIS A 295 -6.39 -4.06 -9.81
C HIS A 295 -5.23 -4.95 -9.33
N GLY A 296 -5.53 -5.92 -8.45
CA GLY A 296 -4.59 -6.93 -7.95
C GLY A 296 -5.32 -8.25 -7.77
N ILE A 297 -5.25 -9.12 -8.78
CA ILE A 297 -6.07 -10.33 -8.87
C ILE A 297 -5.29 -11.55 -8.36
N THR A 298 -5.97 -12.48 -7.70
CA THR A 298 -5.47 -13.85 -7.47
C THR A 298 -5.67 -14.70 -8.73
N PRO A 299 -5.10 -15.91 -8.84
CA PRO A 299 -5.32 -16.77 -10.00
C PRO A 299 -6.81 -16.92 -10.37
N TYR A 300 -7.11 -16.89 -11.67
CA TYR A 300 -8.47 -16.80 -12.20
C TYR A 300 -8.65 -17.61 -13.48
N LYS A 301 -9.90 -17.95 -13.82
CA LYS A 301 -10.24 -18.59 -15.10
C LYS A 301 -10.41 -17.53 -16.20
N ILE A 302 -9.65 -17.63 -17.29
CA ILE A 302 -9.63 -16.63 -18.38
C ILE A 302 -11.01 -16.40 -19.00
N GLU A 303 -11.73 -17.48 -19.32
CA GLU A 303 -13.02 -17.44 -20.02
C GLU A 303 -14.15 -16.80 -19.21
N SER A 304 -14.19 -17.07 -17.89
CA SER A 304 -15.29 -16.65 -17.01
C SER A 304 -14.94 -15.49 -16.08
N GLY A 305 -13.66 -15.13 -15.96
CA GLY A 305 -13.16 -14.19 -14.96
C GLY A 305 -13.41 -14.63 -13.51
N GLN A 306 -13.79 -15.89 -13.29
CA GLN A 306 -14.09 -16.41 -11.97
C GLN A 306 -12.80 -16.62 -11.18
N VAL A 307 -12.74 -15.95 -10.05
CA VAL A 307 -11.72 -16.16 -9.02
C VAL A 307 -12.15 -17.34 -8.16
N LEU A 308 -11.21 -18.21 -7.79
CA LEU A 308 -11.48 -19.27 -6.83
C LEU A 308 -11.81 -18.64 -5.47
N LYS A 309 -13.06 -18.81 -5.01
CA LYS A 309 -13.48 -18.34 -3.69
C LYS A 309 -12.89 -19.28 -2.65
N ALA A 310 -11.95 -18.81 -1.82
CA ALA A 310 -11.47 -19.58 -0.70
C ALA A 310 -12.64 -19.83 0.27
N VAL A 311 -12.96 -21.09 0.53
CA VAL A 311 -13.88 -21.49 1.59
C VAL A 311 -13.09 -21.45 2.89
N GLY A 312 -13.50 -20.64 3.85
CA GLY A 312 -12.78 -20.51 5.12
C GLY A 312 -13.30 -19.40 6.03
N PRO A 313 -12.65 -19.18 7.17
CA PRO A 313 -12.95 -18.08 8.09
C PRO A 313 -12.86 -16.70 7.40
N PRO A 314 -13.55 -15.67 7.93
CA PRO A 314 -13.45 -14.32 7.40
C PRO A 314 -12.03 -13.76 7.56
N MET A 315 -11.64 -12.79 6.73
CA MET A 315 -10.41 -12.02 6.96
C MET A 315 -10.59 -11.07 8.15
N TYR A 316 -9.51 -10.75 8.86
CA TYR A 316 -9.54 -9.73 9.93
C TYR A 316 -10.13 -8.40 9.46
N THR A 317 -9.85 -7.99 8.22
CA THR A 317 -10.44 -6.82 7.57
C THR A 317 -11.98 -6.86 7.50
N GLU A 318 -12.56 -8.04 7.26
CA GLU A 318 -14.02 -8.19 7.23
C GLU A 318 -14.61 -8.13 8.64
N VAL A 319 -13.94 -8.76 9.62
CA VAL A 319 -14.34 -8.71 11.03
C VAL A 319 -14.31 -7.27 11.55
N PHE A 320 -13.24 -6.53 11.23
CA PHE A 320 -13.12 -5.10 11.51
C PHE A 320 -14.28 -4.29 10.93
N GLY A 321 -14.52 -4.40 9.62
CA GLY A 321 -15.55 -3.62 8.94
C GLY A 321 -16.94 -3.87 9.52
N ASN A 322 -17.27 -5.14 9.81
CA ASN A 322 -18.54 -5.51 10.44
C ASN A 322 -18.65 -4.98 11.88
N ALA A 323 -17.57 -5.09 12.67
CA ALA A 323 -17.55 -4.57 14.04
C ALA A 323 -17.72 -3.04 14.09
N LEU A 324 -17.04 -2.33 13.19
CA LEU A 324 -17.16 -0.88 13.07
C LEU A 324 -18.59 -0.45 12.72
N ILE A 325 -19.26 -1.18 11.84
CA ILE A 325 -20.67 -0.92 11.50
C ILE A 325 -21.56 -1.12 12.73
N GLU A 326 -21.45 -2.26 13.43
CA GLU A 326 -22.25 -2.57 14.63
C GLU A 326 -22.11 -1.50 15.72
N LEU A 327 -20.89 -0.96 15.91
CA LEU A 327 -20.62 0.10 16.88
C LEU A 327 -21.14 1.48 16.40
N ALA A 328 -21.05 1.77 15.11
CA ALA A 328 -21.52 3.04 14.54
C ALA A 328 -23.05 3.15 14.41
N GLU A 329 -23.76 2.03 14.48
CA GLU A 329 -25.22 2.01 14.67
C GLU A 329 -25.63 2.52 16.07
N GLN A 330 -24.71 2.48 17.04
CA GLN A 330 -24.96 2.87 18.44
C GLN A 330 -24.38 4.23 18.81
N ASP A 331 -23.41 4.74 18.03
CA ASP A 331 -22.76 6.04 18.28
C ASP A 331 -22.59 6.82 16.98
N GLU A 332 -23.36 7.89 16.82
CA GLU A 332 -23.36 8.76 15.63
C GLU A 332 -22.05 9.55 15.45
N ARG A 333 -21.23 9.66 16.50
CA ARG A 333 -19.94 10.38 16.46
C ARG A 333 -18.87 9.61 15.69
N ILE A 334 -19.05 8.30 15.47
CA ILE A 334 -18.06 7.46 14.81
C ILE A 334 -17.99 7.82 13.33
N VAL A 335 -16.80 8.13 12.83
CA VAL A 335 -16.55 8.38 11.41
C VAL A 335 -15.35 7.57 10.95
N ALA A 336 -15.36 7.12 9.69
CA ALA A 336 -14.26 6.37 9.10
C ALA A 336 -13.48 7.26 8.14
N VAL A 337 -12.14 7.26 8.25
CA VAL A 337 -11.25 7.98 7.33
C VAL A 337 -10.30 6.98 6.71
N THR A 338 -10.11 7.03 5.38
CA THR A 338 -9.15 6.17 4.67
C THR A 338 -8.39 6.97 3.60
N PRO A 339 -7.12 6.63 3.33
CA PRO A 339 -6.38 7.21 2.22
C PRO A 339 -6.47 6.29 0.99
N ALA A 340 -7.50 6.45 0.14
CA ALA A 340 -7.72 5.71 -1.10
C ALA A 340 -7.87 4.17 -1.00
N MET A 341 -8.12 3.63 0.20
CA MET A 341 -8.21 2.18 0.43
C MET A 341 -9.53 1.70 1.08
N PRO A 342 -10.72 2.15 0.64
CA PRO A 342 -11.97 1.73 1.26
C PRO A 342 -12.21 0.22 1.13
N GLY A 343 -11.90 -0.38 -0.03
CA GLY A 343 -12.01 -1.82 -0.27
C GLY A 343 -10.92 -2.61 0.44
N GLY A 344 -9.69 -2.10 0.40
CA GLY A 344 -8.54 -2.69 1.08
C GLY A 344 -8.73 -2.77 2.59
N SER A 345 -9.30 -1.73 3.20
CA SER A 345 -9.48 -1.62 4.65
C SER A 345 -10.86 -2.10 5.13
N GLY A 346 -11.72 -2.62 4.26
CA GLY A 346 -13.00 -3.21 4.64
C GLY A 346 -14.11 -2.23 5.01
N ILE A 347 -14.02 -0.96 4.59
CA ILE A 347 -14.98 0.09 4.98
C ILE A 347 -15.96 0.51 3.88
N ILE A 348 -15.97 -0.17 2.71
CA ILE A 348 -16.97 0.10 1.65
C ILE A 348 -18.39 -0.01 2.21
N LYS A 349 -18.71 -1.13 2.88
CA LYS A 349 -20.03 -1.35 3.49
C LYS A 349 -20.38 -0.30 4.55
N PHE A 350 -19.38 0.24 5.25
CA PHE A 350 -19.57 1.31 6.22
C PHE A 350 -20.02 2.59 5.51
N GLY A 351 -19.35 2.99 4.42
CA GLY A 351 -19.75 4.15 3.62
C GLY A 351 -21.13 4.01 2.97
N GLU A 352 -21.50 2.80 2.53
CA GLU A 352 -22.84 2.49 2.01
C GLU A 352 -23.91 2.58 3.10
N ARG A 353 -23.62 2.09 4.31
CA ARG A 353 -24.54 2.08 5.45
C ARG A 353 -24.71 3.45 6.08
N PHE A 354 -23.64 4.26 6.12
CA PHE A 354 -23.60 5.58 6.74
C PHE A 354 -23.06 6.66 5.76
N PRO A 355 -23.82 7.02 4.71
CA PRO A 355 -23.40 8.06 3.78
C PRO A 355 -23.07 9.37 4.51
N GLY A 356 -21.91 9.95 4.20
CA GLY A 356 -21.41 11.18 4.84
C GLY A 356 -20.61 10.98 6.13
N ARG A 357 -20.47 9.74 6.63
CA ARG A 357 -19.61 9.39 7.78
C ARG A 357 -18.32 8.65 7.38
N MET A 358 -18.11 8.43 6.09
CA MET A 358 -16.87 7.90 5.53
C MET A 358 -16.18 8.97 4.67
N PHE A 359 -14.90 9.23 4.93
CA PHE A 359 -14.08 10.19 4.20
C PHE A 359 -12.91 9.48 3.54
N ASP A 360 -12.85 9.54 2.21
CA ASP A 360 -11.68 9.15 1.43
C ASP A 360 -10.90 10.41 1.06
N VAL A 361 -9.64 10.48 1.48
CA VAL A 361 -8.78 11.65 1.23
C VAL A 361 -7.83 11.48 0.03
N GLY A 362 -7.97 10.40 -0.74
CA GLY A 362 -6.99 10.05 -1.77
C GLY A 362 -5.71 9.49 -1.15
N ILE A 363 -4.62 9.41 -1.91
CA ILE A 363 -3.36 8.83 -1.42
C ILE A 363 -2.58 9.86 -0.59
N ALA A 364 -3.14 10.25 0.55
CA ALA A 364 -2.65 11.33 1.40
C ALA A 364 -2.74 10.96 2.89
N GLU A 365 -1.92 10.01 3.33
CA GLU A 365 -1.91 9.52 4.71
C GLU A 365 -1.62 10.63 5.74
N GLN A 366 -0.72 11.57 5.42
CA GLN A 366 -0.46 12.73 6.29
C GLN A 366 -1.73 13.54 6.51
N HIS A 367 -2.45 13.84 5.42
CA HIS A 367 -3.69 14.60 5.50
C HIS A 367 -4.77 13.82 6.27
N ALA A 368 -4.89 12.51 6.05
CA ALA A 368 -5.83 11.67 6.79
C ALA A 368 -5.58 11.74 8.31
N ALA A 369 -4.32 11.67 8.75
CA ALA A 369 -3.97 11.74 10.17
C ALA A 369 -4.35 13.10 10.79
N THR A 370 -3.94 14.22 10.19
CA THR A 370 -4.29 15.55 10.71
C THR A 370 -5.80 15.83 10.61
N LEU A 371 -6.48 15.31 9.57
CA LEU A 371 -7.94 15.37 9.47
C LEU A 371 -8.62 14.64 10.64
N CYS A 372 -8.17 13.42 10.97
CA CYS A 372 -8.65 12.70 12.15
C CYS A 372 -8.38 13.49 13.44
N ALA A 373 -7.22 14.11 13.58
CA ALA A 373 -6.94 14.98 14.73
C ALA A 373 -8.01 16.08 14.89
N ALA A 374 -8.31 16.80 13.81
CA ALA A 374 -9.33 17.85 13.83
C ALA A 374 -10.75 17.32 14.10
N LEU A 375 -11.14 16.18 13.51
CA LEU A 375 -12.42 15.54 13.78
C LEU A 375 -12.56 15.16 15.26
N ALA A 376 -11.49 14.66 15.89
CA ALA A 376 -11.47 14.35 17.32
C ALA A 376 -11.61 15.62 18.20
N VAL A 377 -10.96 16.72 17.81
CA VAL A 377 -11.11 18.02 18.50
C VAL A 377 -12.55 18.51 18.47
N GLU A 378 -13.26 18.30 17.36
CA GLU A 378 -14.67 18.68 17.18
C GLU A 378 -15.66 17.66 17.79
N GLY A 379 -15.18 16.72 18.62
CA GLY A 379 -16.02 15.81 19.40
C GLY A 379 -16.50 14.57 18.65
N LEU A 380 -16.00 14.31 17.43
CA LEU A 380 -16.21 13.04 16.74
C LEU A 380 -15.23 11.97 17.22
N LYS A 381 -15.49 10.71 16.85
CA LYS A 381 -14.63 9.56 17.12
C LYS A 381 -14.10 8.98 15.80
N PRO A 382 -13.04 9.57 15.24
CA PRO A 382 -12.50 9.14 13.97
C PRO A 382 -11.77 7.79 14.09
N VAL A 383 -12.11 6.88 13.19
CA VAL A 383 -11.40 5.63 12.93
C VAL A 383 -10.59 5.79 11.66
N PHE A 384 -9.27 5.95 11.82
CA PHE A 384 -8.33 6.02 10.72
C PHE A 384 -7.97 4.60 10.25
N ALA A 385 -8.60 4.17 9.16
CA ALA A 385 -8.40 2.86 8.54
C ALA A 385 -7.25 2.93 7.50
N VAL A 386 -6.11 2.36 7.86
CA VAL A 386 -4.84 2.51 7.14
C VAL A 386 -4.01 1.23 7.24
N TYR A 387 -3.13 0.96 6.26
CA TYR A 387 -2.20 -0.15 6.37
C TYR A 387 -0.98 0.24 7.20
N SER A 388 -0.39 -0.71 7.94
CA SER A 388 0.84 -0.49 8.71
C SER A 388 1.96 0.14 7.86
N THR A 389 2.19 -0.38 6.64
CA THR A 389 3.24 0.16 5.76
C THR A 389 2.98 1.60 5.32
N PHE A 390 1.72 1.99 5.10
CA PHE A 390 1.37 3.34 4.64
C PHE A 390 1.27 4.33 5.80
N LEU A 391 0.96 3.89 7.02
CA LEU A 391 1.02 4.73 8.21
C LEU A 391 2.41 5.34 8.45
N GLN A 392 3.48 4.70 7.93
CA GLN A 392 4.83 5.28 7.92
C GLN A 392 4.88 6.69 7.31
N ARG A 393 4.03 6.97 6.30
CA ARG A 393 3.95 8.30 5.67
C ARG A 393 3.42 9.38 6.59
N ALA A 394 2.60 9.02 7.59
CA ALA A 394 1.95 9.94 8.51
C ALA A 394 2.60 9.97 9.91
N TYR A 395 3.81 9.43 10.07
CA TYR A 395 4.48 9.33 11.36
C TYR A 395 4.54 10.66 12.12
N ASP A 396 4.95 11.74 11.45
CA ASP A 396 5.04 13.06 12.09
C ASP A 396 3.67 13.59 12.53
N GLN A 397 2.62 13.39 11.72
CA GLN A 397 1.25 13.79 12.08
C GLN A 397 0.71 12.98 13.27
N VAL A 398 1.06 11.70 13.36
CA VAL A 398 0.75 10.88 14.55
C VAL A 398 1.43 11.46 15.79
N VAL A 399 2.70 11.82 15.70
CA VAL A 399 3.46 12.39 16.82
C VAL A 399 2.90 13.77 17.21
N HIS A 400 2.90 14.70 16.27
CA HIS A 400 2.73 16.12 16.54
C HIS A 400 1.27 16.55 16.65
N ASP A 401 0.40 16.05 15.76
CA ASP A 401 -0.97 16.51 15.66
C ASP A 401 -1.92 15.67 16.54
N ILE A 402 -1.63 14.38 16.73
CA ILE A 402 -2.49 13.46 17.49
C ILE A 402 -1.96 13.21 18.90
N CYS A 403 -0.80 12.55 19.04
CA CYS A 403 -0.34 12.03 20.33
C CYS A 403 0.08 13.13 21.30
N ARG A 404 0.80 14.16 20.83
CA ARG A 404 1.19 15.32 21.65
C ARG A 404 -0.01 16.05 22.26
N GLN A 405 -1.12 16.11 21.51
CA GLN A 405 -2.37 16.74 21.95
C GLN A 405 -3.30 15.77 22.70
N ASN A 406 -2.89 14.51 22.84
CA ASN A 406 -3.66 13.43 23.45
C ASN A 406 -5.08 13.26 22.87
N LEU A 407 -5.21 13.31 21.54
CA LEU A 407 -6.51 13.29 20.87
C LEU A 407 -7.07 11.88 20.70
N ASN A 408 -8.39 11.75 20.82
CA ASN A 408 -9.13 10.48 20.71
C ASN A 408 -9.28 10.04 19.24
N VAL A 409 -8.18 9.53 18.67
CA VAL A 409 -8.15 8.93 17.34
C VAL A 409 -7.94 7.43 17.47
N VAL A 410 -8.81 6.64 16.83
CA VAL A 410 -8.64 5.19 16.72
C VAL A 410 -7.89 4.89 15.42
N PHE A 411 -6.74 4.24 15.51
CA PHE A 411 -6.03 3.71 14.34
C PHE A 411 -6.43 2.25 14.12
N ALA A 412 -7.08 1.97 13.00
CA ALA A 412 -7.33 0.60 12.55
C ALA A 412 -6.23 0.24 11.53
N ILE A 413 -5.17 -0.40 12.03
CA ILE A 413 -3.92 -0.66 11.29
C ILE A 413 -3.98 -2.06 10.67
N ASP A 414 -4.47 -2.13 9.44
CA ASP A 414 -4.52 -3.37 8.67
C ASP A 414 -3.12 -3.74 8.10
N ARG A 415 -2.98 -4.94 7.54
CA ARG A 415 -1.73 -5.43 6.89
C ARG A 415 -0.50 -5.36 7.82
N ALA A 416 -0.73 -5.49 9.12
CA ALA A 416 0.34 -5.51 10.10
C ALA A 416 1.05 -6.88 10.08
N GLY A 417 2.38 -6.88 9.95
CA GLY A 417 3.19 -8.08 9.72
C GLY A 417 3.49 -8.32 8.23
N PHE A 418 3.68 -9.58 7.85
CA PHE A 418 3.93 -9.95 6.46
C PHE A 418 2.65 -9.84 5.62
N VAL A 419 2.79 -9.31 4.41
CA VAL A 419 1.69 -9.21 3.43
C VAL A 419 1.82 -10.19 2.28
N GLY A 420 2.93 -10.94 2.24
CA GLY A 420 3.19 -11.96 1.24
C GLY A 420 3.69 -11.37 -0.09
N PRO A 421 2.96 -11.57 -1.22
CA PRO A 421 3.51 -11.38 -2.57
C PRO A 421 3.87 -9.94 -2.97
N ASP A 422 3.51 -8.93 -2.17
CA ASP A 422 3.89 -7.54 -2.42
C ASP A 422 5.29 -7.18 -1.89
N GLY A 423 5.86 -8.03 -1.02
CA GLY A 423 7.25 -7.95 -0.58
C GLY A 423 7.58 -6.75 0.30
N GLU A 424 8.87 -6.42 0.32
CA GLU A 424 9.54 -5.54 1.28
C GLU A 424 8.99 -4.12 1.36
N THR A 425 8.47 -3.60 0.25
CA THR A 425 7.88 -2.26 0.21
C THR A 425 6.53 -2.19 0.92
N HIS A 426 5.86 -3.34 1.10
CA HIS A 426 4.51 -3.42 1.65
C HIS A 426 4.43 -4.15 3.00
N HIS A 427 5.50 -4.80 3.45
CA HIS A 427 5.53 -5.44 4.76
C HIS A 427 5.28 -4.42 5.88
N GLY A 428 4.22 -4.64 6.66
CA GLY A 428 3.78 -3.79 7.76
C GLY A 428 4.48 -4.16 9.07
N VAL A 429 5.81 -4.20 9.06
CA VAL A 429 6.61 -4.81 10.13
C VAL A 429 7.26 -3.80 11.07
N PHE A 430 7.04 -2.51 10.83
CA PHE A 430 7.72 -1.41 11.52
C PHE A 430 6.82 -0.54 12.40
N ASP A 431 5.49 -0.75 12.39
CA ASP A 431 4.55 0.10 13.13
C ASP A 431 4.75 0.06 14.65
N VAL A 432 5.11 -1.10 15.23
CA VAL A 432 5.43 -1.15 16.65
C VAL A 432 6.68 -0.31 16.97
N PRO A 433 7.84 -0.50 16.32
CA PRO A 433 9.01 0.34 16.56
C PRO A 433 8.73 1.85 16.44
N PHE A 434 8.02 2.30 15.40
CA PHE A 434 7.78 3.73 15.21
C PHE A 434 6.63 4.28 16.06
N LEU A 435 5.64 3.49 16.49
CA LEU A 435 4.55 3.99 17.35
C LEU A 435 4.87 3.89 18.85
N ARG A 436 5.56 2.82 19.28
CA ARG A 436 5.69 2.47 20.70
C ARG A 436 6.39 3.55 21.54
N HIS A 437 7.37 4.24 20.97
CA HIS A 437 8.12 5.26 21.70
C HIS A 437 7.35 6.59 21.83
N ILE A 438 6.25 6.79 21.09
CA ILE A 438 5.43 8.00 21.14
C ILE A 438 4.59 7.98 22.43
N PRO A 439 4.57 9.05 23.25
CA PRO A 439 3.72 9.12 24.45
C PRO A 439 2.22 8.96 24.14
N ASN A 440 1.43 8.64 25.16
CA ASN A 440 -0.04 8.61 25.18
C ASN A 440 -0.74 7.53 24.31
N ILE A 441 -0.08 6.96 23.31
CA ILE A 441 -0.72 5.95 22.44
C ILE A 441 -0.81 4.57 23.11
N VAL A 442 -2.00 3.96 23.03
CA VAL A 442 -2.24 2.55 23.34
C VAL A 442 -2.09 1.73 22.05
N ILE A 443 -1.46 0.56 22.12
CA ILE A 443 -1.25 -0.33 20.97
C ILE A 443 -1.68 -1.75 21.34
N MET A 444 -2.61 -2.31 20.57
CA MET A 444 -3.15 -3.65 20.78
C MET A 444 -3.27 -4.45 19.48
N MET A 445 -3.30 -5.78 19.60
CA MET A 445 -3.41 -6.71 18.48
C MET A 445 -4.25 -7.95 18.87
N PRO A 446 -5.34 -8.25 18.14
CA PRO A 446 -6.25 -9.32 18.50
C PRO A 446 -5.74 -10.71 18.07
N LYS A 447 -5.97 -11.75 18.87
CA LYS A 447 -5.63 -13.15 18.49
C LYS A 447 -6.64 -13.80 17.57
N ASP A 448 -7.88 -13.32 17.57
CA ASP A 448 -9.02 -13.92 16.87
C ASP A 448 -10.14 -12.90 16.58
N GLU A 449 -11.24 -13.39 16.01
CA GLU A 449 -12.38 -12.58 15.62
C GLU A 449 -13.13 -11.93 16.80
N ASN A 450 -13.24 -12.62 17.94
CA ASN A 450 -13.90 -12.05 19.11
C ASN A 450 -13.03 -10.96 19.73
N GLU A 451 -11.74 -11.21 19.86
CA GLU A 451 -10.82 -10.22 20.40
C GLU A 451 -10.71 -8.98 19.50
N MET A 452 -10.82 -9.14 18.17
CA MET A 452 -10.88 -7.99 17.26
C MET A 452 -12.12 -7.13 17.53
N ARG A 453 -13.29 -7.75 17.72
CA ARG A 453 -14.53 -7.03 18.05
C ARG A 453 -14.43 -6.32 19.39
N ASP A 454 -13.93 -7.02 20.41
CA ASP A 454 -13.77 -6.49 21.76
C ASP A 454 -12.74 -5.36 21.80
N MET A 455 -11.65 -5.46 21.05
CA MET A 455 -10.67 -4.38 20.88
C MET A 455 -11.28 -3.16 20.18
N MET A 456 -12.09 -3.33 19.14
CA MET A 456 -12.78 -2.20 18.51
C MET A 456 -13.76 -1.51 19.47
N LYS A 457 -14.52 -2.28 20.25
CA LYS A 457 -15.37 -1.72 21.31
C LYS A 457 -14.55 -0.99 22.37
N THR A 458 -13.43 -1.56 22.79
CA THR A 458 -12.48 -0.95 23.74
C THR A 458 -11.94 0.36 23.19
N ALA A 459 -11.47 0.37 21.94
CA ALA A 459 -10.91 1.55 21.28
C ALA A 459 -11.91 2.69 21.16
N LEU A 460 -13.15 2.39 20.79
CA LEU A 460 -14.20 3.40 20.63
C LEU A 460 -14.81 3.84 21.97
N ALA A 461 -14.66 3.06 23.04
CA ALA A 461 -15.03 3.44 24.40
C ALA A 461 -13.92 4.25 25.12
N TYR A 462 -12.67 4.14 24.68
CA TYR A 462 -11.52 4.83 25.24
C TYR A 462 -11.54 6.33 24.92
N ASN A 463 -11.32 7.19 25.93
CA ASN A 463 -11.33 8.66 25.77
C ASN A 463 -10.08 9.34 26.36
N ASP A 464 -9.05 8.58 26.72
CA ASP A 464 -7.84 9.10 27.38
C ASP A 464 -6.67 9.30 26.40
N GLY A 465 -6.93 9.24 25.09
CA GLY A 465 -5.91 9.44 24.06
C GLY A 465 -6.07 8.57 22.81
N PRO A 466 -5.05 8.58 21.94
CA PRO A 466 -5.06 7.75 20.73
C PRO A 466 -4.87 6.28 21.05
N ILE A 467 -5.52 5.42 20.26
CA ILE A 467 -5.45 3.96 20.42
C ILE A 467 -5.35 3.26 19.07
N ALA A 468 -4.39 2.36 18.95
CA ALA A 468 -4.10 1.61 17.74
C ALA A 468 -4.47 0.13 17.89
N VAL A 469 -5.32 -0.35 16.99
CA VAL A 469 -5.64 -1.78 16.80
C VAL A 469 -4.95 -2.23 15.53
N ARG A 470 -3.84 -2.95 15.67
CA ARG A 470 -3.13 -3.54 14.52
C ARG A 470 -3.62 -4.94 14.24
N TYR A 471 -3.80 -5.30 12.97
CA TYR A 471 -4.25 -6.63 12.58
C TYR A 471 -3.70 -7.04 11.21
N PRO A 472 -3.51 -8.34 10.99
CA PRO A 472 -2.79 -8.89 9.84
C PRO A 472 -3.68 -9.05 8.60
N ARG A 473 -3.05 -9.20 7.43
CA ARG A 473 -3.73 -9.60 6.19
C ARG A 473 -3.87 -11.13 6.09
N VAL A 474 -4.54 -11.76 7.05
CA VAL A 474 -4.85 -13.19 7.04
C VAL A 474 -6.31 -13.46 7.42
N THR A 475 -6.76 -14.70 7.26
CA THR A 475 -8.03 -15.18 7.80
C THR A 475 -7.98 -15.29 9.32
N GLY A 476 -9.11 -15.08 9.97
CA GLY A 476 -9.29 -15.38 11.39
C GLY A 476 -9.23 -16.89 11.68
N ARG A 477 -9.46 -17.24 12.95
CA ARG A 477 -9.36 -18.63 13.44
C ARG A 477 -10.65 -19.43 13.22
N GLY A 478 -11.73 -18.78 12.80
CA GLY A 478 -13.06 -19.38 12.63
C GLY A 478 -13.77 -19.62 13.96
N VAL A 479 -13.47 -18.84 15.00
CA VAL A 479 -14.14 -18.98 16.31
C VAL A 479 -15.60 -18.57 16.24
N ALA A 480 -16.44 -19.19 17.07
CA ALA A 480 -17.83 -18.77 17.21
C ALA A 480 -17.88 -17.34 17.77
N LEU A 481 -18.63 -16.46 17.10
CA LEU A 481 -18.76 -15.06 17.53
C LEU A 481 -19.63 -14.96 18.78
N ASN A 482 -19.13 -14.24 19.78
CA ASN A 482 -19.91 -13.90 20.98
C ASN A 482 -21.12 -13.03 20.60
N PRO A 483 -22.29 -13.17 21.23
CA PRO A 483 -23.45 -12.33 20.91
C PRO A 483 -23.18 -10.84 21.12
N GLU A 484 -22.43 -10.49 22.16
CA GLU A 484 -22.11 -9.11 22.52
C GLU A 484 -20.61 -8.89 22.62
N MET A 485 -20.14 -7.76 22.09
CA MET A 485 -18.77 -7.30 22.29
C MET A 485 -18.55 -6.85 23.74
N GLN A 486 -17.35 -7.03 24.28
CA GLN A 486 -16.95 -6.60 25.61
C GLN A 486 -15.76 -5.62 25.55
N THR A 487 -15.60 -4.79 26.57
CA THR A 487 -14.39 -3.96 26.71
C THR A 487 -13.30 -4.73 27.44
N ILE A 488 -12.06 -4.58 27.00
CA ILE A 488 -10.88 -5.20 27.59
C ILE A 488 -10.17 -4.15 28.47
N PRO A 489 -9.78 -4.49 29.72
CA PRO A 489 -8.97 -3.58 30.53
C PRO A 489 -7.63 -3.25 29.85
N ILE A 490 -7.32 -1.97 29.69
CA ILE A 490 -6.10 -1.49 29.02
C ILE A 490 -4.86 -2.06 29.73
N GLY A 491 -3.95 -2.65 28.95
CA GLY A 491 -2.70 -3.22 29.47
C GLY A 491 -2.83 -4.63 30.06
N SER A 492 -4.01 -5.25 30.04
CA SER A 492 -4.17 -6.63 30.55
C SER A 492 -3.83 -7.68 29.51
N TRP A 493 -2.96 -8.62 29.82
CA TRP A 493 -2.67 -9.80 29.01
C TRP A 493 -3.53 -10.98 29.44
N GLU A 494 -3.48 -12.07 28.67
CA GLU A 494 -4.24 -13.29 28.94
C GLU A 494 -3.32 -14.51 28.93
N GLU A 495 -3.39 -15.33 29.98
CA GLU A 495 -2.74 -16.64 30.00
C GLU A 495 -3.63 -17.66 29.27
N LEU A 496 -3.16 -18.16 28.12
CA LEU A 496 -3.89 -19.14 27.31
C LEU A 496 -3.63 -20.57 27.78
N GLN A 497 -2.43 -20.83 28.28
CA GLN A 497 -2.00 -22.14 28.74
C GLN A 497 -0.99 -21.99 29.87
N SER A 498 -1.15 -22.76 30.95
CA SER A 498 -0.16 -22.83 32.03
C SER A 498 1.02 -23.74 31.67
N GLY A 499 2.18 -23.45 32.25
CA GLY A 499 3.39 -24.27 32.11
C GLY A 499 4.52 -23.78 33.00
N GLU A 500 5.53 -24.63 33.17
CA GLU A 500 6.60 -24.46 34.18
C GLU A 500 7.99 -24.35 33.55
N SER A 501 8.22 -24.94 32.37
CA SER A 501 9.55 -25.02 31.75
C SER A 501 10.05 -23.66 31.24
N ALA A 502 9.18 -22.93 30.55
CA ALA A 502 9.40 -21.61 29.96
C ALA A 502 8.04 -20.95 29.64
N ALA A 503 8.04 -19.67 29.29
CA ALA A 503 6.87 -18.95 28.78
C ALA A 503 7.10 -18.46 27.34
N ILE A 504 6.09 -18.60 26.49
CA ILE A 504 6.01 -17.95 25.19
C ILE A 504 5.04 -16.77 25.33
N VAL A 505 5.56 -15.57 25.10
CA VAL A 505 4.80 -14.31 25.11
C VAL A 505 4.65 -13.88 23.67
N THR A 506 3.43 -13.81 23.18
CA THR A 506 3.15 -13.54 21.76
C THR A 506 1.75 -12.98 21.57
N LEU A 507 1.38 -12.62 20.34
CA LEU A 507 0.18 -11.87 20.02
C LEU A 507 -0.26 -12.13 18.57
N GLY A 508 -1.53 -11.89 18.29
CA GLY A 508 -2.06 -12.00 16.94
C GLY A 508 -1.89 -13.39 16.30
N PRO A 509 -1.56 -13.47 15.01
CA PRO A 509 -1.33 -14.75 14.31
C PRO A 509 -0.24 -15.64 14.90
N MET A 510 0.68 -15.08 15.68
CA MET A 510 1.77 -15.86 16.27
C MET A 510 1.30 -16.74 17.43
N ILE A 511 0.08 -16.54 17.94
CA ILE A 511 -0.55 -17.44 18.91
C ILE A 511 -0.64 -18.87 18.36
N GLU A 512 -1.02 -19.05 17.09
CA GLU A 512 -1.13 -20.39 16.47
C GLU A 512 0.23 -21.08 16.38
N VAL A 513 1.27 -20.34 15.96
CA VAL A 513 2.66 -20.82 15.92
C VAL A 513 3.14 -21.24 17.32
N ALA A 514 2.76 -20.49 18.36
CA ALA A 514 3.11 -20.78 19.74
C ALA A 514 2.36 -22.00 20.30
N GLU A 515 1.08 -22.17 19.98
CA GLU A 515 0.27 -23.35 20.32
C GLU A 515 0.85 -24.62 19.70
N GLU A 516 1.23 -24.57 18.42
CA GLU A 516 1.91 -25.68 17.75
C GLU A 516 3.28 -25.99 18.37
N ALA A 517 4.09 -24.96 18.66
CA ALA A 517 5.38 -25.14 19.32
C ALA A 517 5.22 -25.79 20.71
N ALA A 518 4.21 -25.36 21.47
CA ALA A 518 3.88 -25.95 22.76
C ALA A 518 3.46 -27.43 22.63
N ALA A 519 2.70 -27.78 21.58
CA ALA A 519 2.34 -29.16 21.29
C ALA A 519 3.57 -30.02 20.94
N LEU A 520 4.54 -29.48 20.18
CA LEU A 520 5.81 -30.16 19.90
C LEU A 520 6.62 -30.39 21.20
N LEU A 521 6.77 -29.35 22.02
CA LEU A 521 7.50 -29.41 23.29
C LEU A 521 6.87 -30.36 24.31
N LYS A 522 5.53 -30.44 24.33
CA LYS A 522 4.81 -31.40 25.18
C LYS A 522 5.16 -32.85 24.87
N ARG A 523 5.43 -33.17 23.59
CA ARG A 523 5.88 -34.53 23.17
C ARG A 523 7.29 -34.84 23.71
N GLU A 524 8.10 -33.81 23.92
CA GLU A 524 9.42 -33.90 24.56
C GLU A 524 9.35 -33.82 26.10
N GLY A 525 8.15 -33.87 26.69
CA GLY A 525 7.94 -33.82 28.14
C GLY A 525 8.06 -32.42 28.76
N LEU A 526 8.04 -31.36 27.95
CA LEU A 526 8.16 -29.98 28.41
C LEU A 526 6.78 -29.29 28.42
N SER A 527 6.44 -28.67 29.56
CA SER A 527 5.21 -27.88 29.70
C SER A 527 5.55 -26.40 29.63
N VAL A 528 5.12 -25.73 28.56
CA VAL A 528 5.37 -24.30 28.35
C VAL A 528 4.09 -23.49 28.56
N ARG A 529 4.26 -22.33 29.18
CA ARG A 529 3.19 -21.35 29.37
C ARG A 529 3.00 -20.54 28.09
N LEU A 530 1.76 -20.26 27.71
CA LEU A 530 1.41 -19.41 26.57
C LEU A 530 0.68 -18.16 27.06
N VAL A 531 1.18 -16.99 26.67
CA VAL A 531 0.63 -15.69 27.05
C VAL A 531 0.30 -14.90 25.80
N ASN A 532 -0.96 -14.47 25.69
CA ASN A 532 -1.43 -13.50 24.72
C ASN A 532 -1.14 -12.08 25.21
N ALA A 533 -0.04 -11.51 24.72
CA ALA A 533 0.39 -10.14 24.93
C ALA A 533 -0.40 -9.15 24.07
N ARG A 534 -1.73 -9.19 24.23
CA ARG A 534 -2.69 -8.44 23.41
C ARG A 534 -2.54 -6.92 23.46
N PHE A 535 -1.81 -6.40 24.46
CA PHE A 535 -1.33 -5.02 24.49
C PHE A 535 0.19 -4.97 24.36
N ILE A 536 0.65 -4.22 23.37
CA ILE A 536 2.08 -3.92 23.16
C ILE A 536 2.47 -2.66 23.95
N LYS A 537 1.50 -1.75 24.13
CA LYS A 537 1.63 -0.56 24.97
C LYS A 537 0.26 -0.20 25.55
N PRO A 538 0.11 -0.02 26.88
CA PRO A 538 1.08 -0.40 27.91
C PRO A 538 1.27 -1.93 27.99
N LEU A 539 2.36 -2.36 28.63
CA LEU A 539 2.60 -3.79 28.92
C LEU A 539 1.80 -4.22 30.14
N ASP A 540 1.54 -5.52 30.27
CA ASP A 540 1.01 -6.12 31.50
C ASP A 540 2.16 -6.34 32.50
N GLU A 541 2.37 -5.36 33.36
CA GLU A 541 3.44 -5.42 34.35
C GLU A 541 3.24 -6.54 35.37
N GLU A 542 1.99 -6.85 35.76
CA GLU A 542 1.69 -7.88 36.75
C GLU A 542 2.03 -9.27 36.18
N MET A 543 1.63 -9.53 34.94
CA MET A 543 2.01 -10.76 34.23
C MET A 543 3.52 -10.87 34.08
N LEU A 544 4.22 -9.80 33.69
CA LEU A 544 5.68 -9.82 33.55
C LEU A 544 6.37 -10.12 34.89
N MET A 545 5.97 -9.46 35.97
CA MET A 545 6.53 -9.76 37.31
C MET A 545 6.26 -11.21 37.74
N ARG A 546 5.09 -11.76 37.41
CA ARG A 546 4.77 -13.17 37.64
C ARG A 546 5.70 -14.09 36.85
N LEU A 547 5.88 -13.86 35.55
CA LEU A 547 6.77 -14.65 34.68
C LEU A 547 8.22 -14.64 35.18
N ALA A 548 8.70 -13.49 35.67
CA ALA A 548 10.01 -13.37 36.26
C ALA A 548 10.16 -14.20 37.54
N SER A 549 9.14 -14.19 38.42
CA SER A 549 9.19 -14.89 39.71
C SER A 549 9.08 -16.41 39.62
N GLU A 550 8.49 -16.93 38.54
CA GLU A 550 8.26 -18.37 38.38
C GLU A 550 9.47 -19.08 37.75
N ASN A 551 9.67 -18.99 36.43
CA ASN A 551 10.75 -19.71 35.73
C ASN A 551 11.82 -18.80 35.11
N GLY A 552 11.53 -17.49 34.97
CA GLY A 552 12.44 -16.49 34.40
C GLY A 552 12.89 -16.77 32.97
N ARG A 553 12.28 -17.72 32.23
CA ARG A 553 12.65 -18.05 30.84
C ARG A 553 11.53 -17.66 29.91
N ILE A 554 11.72 -16.56 29.20
CA ILE A 554 10.68 -15.93 28.39
C ILE A 554 11.14 -15.86 26.95
N LEU A 555 10.39 -16.48 26.05
CA LEU A 555 10.54 -16.29 24.62
C LEU A 555 9.45 -15.34 24.14
N VAL A 556 9.84 -14.21 23.59
CA VAL A 556 8.91 -13.26 22.95
C VAL A 556 8.90 -13.54 21.45
N LEU A 557 7.73 -13.83 20.89
CA LEU A 557 7.53 -14.14 19.48
C LEU A 557 6.65 -13.05 18.84
N GLU A 558 7.15 -12.36 17.83
CA GLU A 558 6.41 -11.29 17.14
C GLU A 558 6.61 -11.31 15.62
N GLU A 559 5.54 -11.14 14.84
CA GLU A 559 5.63 -10.91 13.40
C GLU A 559 5.83 -9.41 13.12
N GLY A 560 7.00 -8.91 13.51
CA GLY A 560 7.42 -7.52 13.42
C GLY A 560 8.93 -7.40 13.63
N ALA A 561 9.49 -6.22 13.38
CA ALA A 561 10.91 -5.96 13.61
C ALA A 561 11.25 -6.12 15.10
N VAL A 562 12.28 -6.91 15.39
CA VAL A 562 12.73 -7.17 16.78
C VAL A 562 13.23 -5.88 17.45
N SER A 563 13.97 -5.06 16.69
CA SER A 563 14.51 -3.79 17.17
C SER A 563 13.38 -2.79 17.44
N GLY A 564 13.14 -2.48 18.71
CA GLY A 564 12.04 -1.61 19.13
C GLY A 564 10.67 -2.30 19.22
N GLY A 565 10.60 -3.62 18.97
CA GLY A 565 9.39 -4.44 19.04
C GLY A 565 8.88 -4.72 20.46
N LEU A 566 7.95 -5.68 20.59
CA LEU A 566 7.44 -6.16 21.88
C LEU A 566 8.56 -6.75 22.74
N GLY A 567 9.46 -7.53 22.14
CA GLY A 567 10.60 -8.14 22.84
C GLY A 567 11.53 -7.10 23.44
N SER A 568 11.78 -5.99 22.72
CA SER A 568 12.52 -4.84 23.22
C SER A 568 11.82 -4.20 24.42
N ALA A 569 10.51 -4.01 24.34
CA ALA A 569 9.72 -3.43 25.43
C ALA A 569 9.76 -4.28 26.70
N VAL A 570 9.70 -5.62 26.56
CA VAL A 570 9.83 -6.57 27.68
C VAL A 570 11.23 -6.50 28.31
N LEU A 571 12.27 -6.41 27.50
CA LEU A 571 13.66 -6.23 27.98
C LEU A 571 13.83 -4.90 28.73
N GLU A 572 13.31 -3.81 28.18
CA GLU A 572 13.31 -2.47 28.79
C GLU A 572 12.61 -2.49 30.15
N PHE A 573 11.42 -3.10 30.23
CA PHE A 573 10.66 -3.23 31.48
C PHE A 573 11.47 -3.90 32.60
N TYR A 574 12.08 -5.05 32.34
CA TYR A 574 12.87 -5.74 33.38
C TYR A 574 14.12 -4.97 33.78
N ALA A 575 14.78 -4.31 32.82
CA ALA A 575 15.94 -3.47 33.10
C ALA A 575 15.57 -2.28 34.00
N GLU A 576 14.46 -1.59 33.72
CA GLU A 576 13.95 -0.47 34.53
C GLU A 576 13.55 -0.89 35.94
N ARG A 577 13.03 -2.12 36.11
CA ARG A 577 12.64 -2.69 37.42
C ARG A 577 13.80 -3.34 38.18
N GLY A 578 15.00 -3.37 37.62
CA GLY A 578 16.17 -4.00 38.24
C GLY A 578 16.06 -5.52 38.38
N VAL A 579 15.25 -6.17 37.55
CA VAL A 579 15.07 -7.63 37.55
C VAL A 579 16.15 -8.27 36.67
N GLN A 580 17.04 -9.06 37.27
CA GLN A 580 18.24 -9.59 36.58
C GLN A 580 18.17 -11.09 36.27
N ASP A 581 17.41 -11.88 37.03
CA ASP A 581 17.33 -13.34 36.90
C ASP A 581 16.32 -13.80 35.84
N VAL A 582 16.17 -13.03 34.76
CA VAL A 582 15.25 -13.33 33.65
C VAL A 582 16.03 -13.44 32.35
N GLN A 583 15.93 -14.60 31.71
CA GLN A 583 16.39 -14.85 30.37
C GLN A 583 15.27 -14.57 29.37
N VAL A 584 15.37 -13.43 28.67
CA VAL A 584 14.47 -13.09 27.56
C VAL A 584 15.13 -13.41 26.23
N LYS A 585 14.42 -14.14 25.37
CA LYS A 585 14.82 -14.37 23.97
C LYS A 585 13.76 -13.78 23.05
N CYS A 586 14.17 -12.89 22.16
CA CYS A 586 13.29 -12.32 21.14
C CYS A 586 13.42 -13.11 19.83
N ILE A 587 12.30 -13.52 19.26
CA ILE A 587 12.17 -14.05 17.90
C ILE A 587 11.21 -13.14 17.14
N GLY A 588 11.69 -12.61 16.03
CA GLY A 588 10.94 -11.71 15.16
C GLY A 588 11.66 -11.53 13.85
N ILE A 589 11.28 -10.49 13.11
CA ILE A 589 11.88 -10.18 11.82
C ILE A 589 13.27 -9.55 12.06
N PRO A 590 14.33 -10.11 11.45
CA PRO A 590 15.69 -9.59 11.59
C PRO A 590 15.86 -8.22 10.92
N ASP A 591 16.93 -7.52 11.24
CA ASP A 591 17.28 -6.21 10.67
C ASP A 591 17.77 -6.32 9.21
N ARG A 592 16.84 -6.70 8.33
CA ARG A 592 16.99 -6.75 6.87
C ARG A 592 15.60 -6.79 6.23
N PHE A 593 15.49 -6.30 5.00
CA PHE A 593 14.27 -6.44 4.22
C PHE A 593 14.07 -7.90 3.79
N ILE A 594 12.82 -8.37 3.93
CA ILE A 594 12.37 -9.70 3.48
C ILE A 594 11.61 -9.53 2.18
N GLU A 595 11.95 -10.33 1.17
CA GLU A 595 11.40 -10.18 -0.18
C GLU A 595 10.01 -10.82 -0.33
N HIS A 596 9.38 -10.56 -1.49
CA HIS A 596 8.09 -11.16 -1.86
C HIS A 596 8.12 -12.70 -1.85
N GLY A 597 7.01 -13.28 -1.43
CA GLY A 597 6.78 -14.73 -1.32
C GLY A 597 5.44 -14.99 -0.64
N SER A 598 5.11 -16.25 -0.35
CA SER A 598 4.00 -16.53 0.56
C SER A 598 4.37 -16.15 2.01
N ILE A 599 3.38 -15.81 2.83
CA ILE A 599 3.60 -15.52 4.27
C ILE A 599 4.26 -16.72 4.96
N GLN A 600 3.90 -17.96 4.57
CA GLN A 600 4.51 -19.18 5.11
C GLN A 600 6.01 -19.26 4.79
N GLU A 601 6.42 -18.98 3.55
CA GLU A 601 7.83 -18.95 3.16
C GLU A 601 8.59 -17.84 3.88
N GLN A 602 8.00 -16.65 4.02
CA GLN A 602 8.58 -15.51 4.73
C GLN A 602 8.78 -15.81 6.23
N ARG A 603 7.80 -16.46 6.87
CA ARG A 603 7.92 -16.94 8.25
C ARG A 603 9.01 -18.00 8.38
N ALA A 604 9.08 -18.96 7.45
CA ALA A 604 10.13 -19.97 7.45
C ALA A 604 11.53 -19.36 7.30
N GLU A 605 11.69 -18.37 6.41
CA GLU A 605 12.97 -17.66 6.21
C GLU A 605 13.43 -16.89 7.46
N THR A 606 12.46 -16.36 8.23
CA THR A 606 12.74 -15.55 9.43
C THR A 606 12.77 -16.35 10.73
N GLY A 607 12.48 -17.66 10.67
CA GLY A 607 12.42 -18.52 11.86
C GLY A 607 11.16 -18.35 12.70
N LEU A 608 10.10 -17.77 12.13
CA LEU A 608 8.76 -17.67 12.73
C LEU A 608 7.95 -18.95 12.50
N THR A 609 8.53 -20.10 12.81
CA THR A 609 7.89 -21.41 12.72
C THR A 609 7.84 -22.10 14.08
N SER A 610 6.89 -23.03 14.25
CA SER A 610 6.71 -23.75 15.49
C SER A 610 7.92 -24.62 15.84
N GLU A 611 8.61 -25.18 14.85
CA GLU A 611 9.87 -25.93 15.05
C GLU A 611 11.03 -25.04 15.50
N ALA A 612 11.16 -23.84 14.93
CA ALA A 612 12.20 -22.89 15.30
C ALA A 612 11.99 -22.39 16.74
N VAL A 613 10.74 -22.07 17.11
CA VAL A 613 10.34 -21.67 18.46
C VAL A 613 10.60 -22.81 19.46
N ALA A 614 10.16 -24.03 19.16
CA ALA A 614 10.41 -25.19 20.01
C ALA A 614 11.90 -25.46 20.20
N SER A 615 12.68 -25.38 19.11
CA SER A 615 14.13 -25.54 19.13
C SER A 615 14.82 -24.51 20.01
N GLU A 616 14.38 -23.25 19.97
CA GLU A 616 14.97 -22.20 20.79
C GLU A 616 14.63 -22.37 22.28
N ILE A 617 13.39 -22.77 22.62
CA ILE A 617 13.02 -23.09 24.02
C ILE A 617 13.90 -24.20 24.57
N MET A 618 14.09 -25.28 23.81
CA MET A 618 14.98 -26.38 24.24
C MET A 618 16.42 -25.91 24.47
N ARG A 619 16.91 -24.92 23.72
CA ARG A 619 18.24 -24.32 23.93
C ARG A 619 18.32 -23.44 25.17
N MET A 620 17.22 -22.80 25.56
CA MET A 620 17.14 -21.98 26.79
C MET A 620 17.12 -22.84 28.06
N LEU A 621 16.75 -24.11 27.96
CA LEU A 621 16.72 -25.01 29.11
C LEU A 621 18.13 -25.46 29.53
N PRO A 622 18.38 -25.69 30.83
CA PRO A 622 19.66 -26.22 31.30
C PRO A 622 19.94 -27.59 30.68
N ARG A 623 21.12 -27.79 30.09
CA ARG A 623 21.54 -29.13 29.68
C ARG A 623 21.65 -30.03 30.91
N PRO A 624 21.13 -31.28 30.88
CA PRO A 624 21.31 -32.19 32.01
C PRO A 624 22.81 -32.36 32.27
N ARG A 625 23.23 -32.09 33.51
CA ARG A 625 24.60 -32.40 33.97
C ARG A 625 24.80 -33.89 33.71
N LYS A 626 25.71 -34.27 32.80
CA LYS A 626 26.23 -35.63 32.75
C LYS A 626 26.75 -35.92 34.16
N SER A 627 26.09 -36.81 34.89
CA SER A 627 26.61 -37.29 36.17
C SER A 627 27.99 -37.88 35.86
N ALA A 628 29.05 -37.22 36.31
CA ALA A 628 30.33 -37.88 36.44
C ALA A 628 30.10 -39.02 37.43
N SER A 629 29.86 -40.23 36.91
CA SER A 629 30.02 -41.45 37.67
C SER A 629 31.49 -41.51 38.05
N GLY A 630 31.81 -40.86 39.17
CA GLY A 630 33.09 -41.01 39.84
C GLY A 630 33.20 -42.46 40.23
N SER A 631 34.02 -43.21 39.50
CA SER A 631 34.68 -44.39 40.01
C SER A 631 35.51 -43.94 41.22
N ARG A 632 34.97 -44.19 42.43
CA ARG A 632 35.76 -44.21 43.64
C ARG A 632 36.18 -45.66 43.90
N LEU A 633 37.50 -45.84 43.84
CA LEU A 633 38.37 -46.91 44.36
C LEU A 633 38.14 -48.33 43.84
#